data_AF-A0A2D6DHR6-F1
#
_entry.id   AF-A0A2D6DHR6-F1
#
_cell.length_a   1.000
_cell.length_b   1.000
_cell.length_c   1.000
_cell.angle_alpha   90.00
_cell.angle_beta   90.00
_cell.angle_gamma   90.00
#
_symmetry.space_group_name_H-M   'P 1'
#
loop_
_entity.id
_entity.type
_entity.pdbx_description
1 polymer ?
#
loop_
_entity_poly.entity_id
_entity_poly.type
_entity_poly.pdbx_seq_one_letter_code
_entity_poly.pdbx_strand_id
1 'polypeptide(L)'
;MTINIENIQWGVDIATSITIIGTAVMFLINSSKQARKEREVGINENTRSVSLEKIQLILQEFEDAFSILVDKALKVENPIDRRYNNSGMEGLADKIKNDTEFSKKLQADLEKFRLEIGSFYETIQKRRYSLIPVIDSLSDKQNALNLISQDIREIGEMHNRIGSGWSTLLVELFNLKKAFLSFCITNEVFVVGEKFDNSDIQKLCNDESVRKAALGIFFDIDYWSWTKSFISEEHHDLMHDAIKNRTVLDNQESKEIFNKMLLSLLSGLLTSKIDLYIAQVCVRTSGDVQLARQECKDILIKLSALTHKILKNDDQSLYTEVISQYESDQYFGRDSSIR
;
A
#
# COMPACT_ATOMS: atom_id res chain seq x y z
N MET A 1 93.04 46.69 13.62
CA MET A 1 91.88 46.08 14.31
C MET A 1 90.88 45.72 13.23
N THR A 2 91.08 44.56 12.61
CA THR A 2 90.28 44.06 11.49
C THR A 2 89.06 43.35 12.06
N ILE A 3 87.91 44.00 11.98
CA ILE A 3 86.63 43.36 12.28
C ILE A 3 86.23 42.59 11.02
N ASN A 4 86.22 41.27 11.12
CA ASN A 4 85.72 40.34 10.09
C ASN A 4 84.25 40.65 9.79
N ILE A 5 83.95 41.15 8.59
CA ILE A 5 82.58 41.39 8.09
C ILE A 5 82.03 40.17 7.32
N GLU A 6 82.81 39.12 7.11
CA GLU A 6 82.40 37.96 6.30
C GLU A 6 81.41 37.00 7.00
N ASN A 7 81.09 37.16 8.30
CA ASN A 7 80.21 36.22 9.02
C ASN A 7 78.76 36.69 9.25
N ILE A 8 78.39 37.92 8.86
CA ILE A 8 77.03 38.45 9.07
C ILE A 8 76.16 38.33 7.81
N GLN A 9 76.77 38.31 6.63
CA GLN A 9 76.06 38.28 5.34
C GLN A 9 75.59 36.87 4.93
N TRP A 10 76.27 35.81 5.38
CA TRP A 10 75.85 34.42 5.17
C TRP A 10 74.61 34.04 6.00
N GLY A 11 74.41 34.64 7.18
CA GLY A 11 73.29 34.30 8.07
C GLY A 11 71.93 34.83 7.60
N VAL A 12 71.89 35.98 6.91
CA VAL A 12 70.65 36.59 6.40
C VAL A 12 70.19 35.89 5.12
N ASP A 13 71.09 35.60 4.19
CA ASP A 13 70.76 34.95 2.91
C ASP A 13 70.36 33.47 3.06
N ILE A 14 70.94 32.77 4.05
CA ILE A 14 70.54 31.40 4.37
C ILE A 14 69.15 31.37 5.04
N ALA A 15 68.84 32.33 5.92
CA ALA A 15 67.55 32.38 6.59
C ALA A 15 66.39 32.72 5.64
N THR A 16 66.58 33.68 4.72
CA THR A 16 65.59 33.97 3.67
C THR A 16 65.47 32.82 2.67
N SER A 17 66.56 32.16 2.29
CA SER A 17 66.52 30.99 1.40
C SER A 17 65.79 29.81 2.04
N ILE A 18 66.03 29.53 3.32
CA ILE A 18 65.30 28.50 4.09
C ILE A 18 63.82 28.89 4.22
N THR A 19 63.52 30.17 4.40
CA THR A 19 62.14 30.66 4.47
C THR A 19 61.44 30.44 3.13
N ILE A 20 62.02 30.86 2.01
CA ILE A 20 61.45 30.68 0.66
C ILE A 20 61.20 29.19 0.36
N ILE A 21 62.15 28.33 0.69
CA ILE A 21 62.01 26.87 0.52
C ILE A 21 60.90 26.34 1.45
N GLY A 22 60.85 26.81 2.71
CA GLY A 22 59.80 26.46 3.66
C GLY A 22 58.40 26.87 3.20
N THR A 23 58.23 28.08 2.68
CA THR A 23 56.95 28.58 2.15
C THR A 23 56.53 27.84 0.88
N ALA A 24 57.49 27.50 0.00
CA ALA A 24 57.21 26.74 -1.22
C ALA A 24 56.78 25.30 -0.91
N VAL A 25 57.44 24.62 0.03
CA VAL A 25 57.06 23.28 0.50
C VAL A 25 55.69 23.31 1.19
N MET A 26 55.44 24.31 2.04
CA MET A 26 54.16 24.44 2.73
C MET A 26 53.00 24.79 1.77
N PHE A 27 53.26 25.58 0.73
CA PHE A 27 52.30 25.85 -0.35
C PHE A 27 52.00 24.59 -1.16
N LEU A 28 53.01 23.77 -1.50
CA LEU A 28 52.81 22.49 -2.20
C LEU A 28 52.02 21.48 -1.35
N ILE A 29 52.29 21.40 -0.04
CA ILE A 29 51.55 20.52 0.87
C ILE A 29 50.10 20.98 1.03
N ASN A 30 49.88 22.29 1.21
CA ASN A 30 48.52 22.85 1.33
C ASN A 30 47.75 22.76 0.00
N SER A 31 48.41 23.03 -1.13
CA SER A 31 47.85 22.85 -2.47
C SER A 31 47.47 21.39 -2.75
N SER A 32 48.32 20.43 -2.36
CA SER A 32 48.01 18.99 -2.50
C SER A 32 46.87 18.53 -1.58
N LYS A 33 46.82 19.01 -0.34
CA LYS A 33 45.70 18.74 0.58
C LYS A 33 44.40 19.39 0.08
N GLN A 34 44.48 20.58 -0.48
CA GLN A 34 43.34 21.30 -1.02
C GLN A 34 42.84 20.66 -2.32
N ALA A 35 43.72 20.24 -3.21
CA ALA A 35 43.37 19.46 -4.41
C ALA A 35 42.78 18.08 -4.07
N ARG A 36 43.25 17.41 -3.00
CA ARG A 36 42.63 16.18 -2.49
C ARG A 36 41.25 16.44 -1.91
N LYS A 37 41.08 17.49 -1.11
CA LYS A 37 39.77 17.91 -0.61
C LYS A 37 38.82 18.31 -1.73
N GLU A 38 39.27 19.06 -2.73
CA GLU A 38 38.48 19.43 -3.91
C GLU A 38 38.14 18.22 -4.76
N ARG A 39 39.01 17.21 -4.84
CA ARG A 39 38.72 15.94 -5.50
C ARG A 39 37.74 15.09 -4.69
N GLU A 40 37.85 15.04 -3.37
CA GLU A 40 36.91 14.36 -2.48
C GLU A 40 35.53 15.05 -2.50
N VAL A 41 35.51 16.39 -2.44
CA VAL A 41 34.31 17.22 -2.59
C VAL A 41 33.71 17.04 -3.98
N GLY A 42 34.51 17.06 -5.04
CA GLY A 42 34.04 16.84 -6.41
C GLY A 42 33.57 15.40 -6.67
N ILE A 43 34.16 14.39 -6.03
CA ILE A 43 33.64 13.01 -6.04
C ILE A 43 32.30 12.96 -5.28
N ASN A 44 32.20 13.62 -4.12
CA ASN A 44 30.98 13.68 -3.33
C ASN A 44 29.85 14.41 -4.08
N GLU A 45 30.15 15.53 -4.74
CA GLU A 45 29.22 16.28 -5.59
C GLU A 45 28.79 15.48 -6.83
N ASN A 46 29.71 14.77 -7.50
CA ASN A 46 29.37 13.90 -8.63
C ASN A 46 28.52 12.70 -8.20
N THR A 47 28.89 12.00 -7.12
CA THR A 47 28.10 10.90 -6.57
C THR A 47 26.70 11.39 -6.16
N ARG A 48 26.61 12.57 -5.55
CA ARG A 48 25.35 13.20 -5.17
C ARG A 48 24.47 13.56 -6.37
N SER A 49 25.06 14.14 -7.42
CA SER A 49 24.36 14.44 -8.68
C SER A 49 23.80 13.16 -9.31
N VAL A 50 24.60 12.10 -9.38
CA VAL A 50 24.17 10.79 -9.90
C VAL A 50 23.08 10.15 -9.03
N SER A 51 23.21 10.22 -7.70
CA SER A 51 22.18 9.74 -6.76
C SER A 51 20.87 10.52 -6.89
N LEU A 52 20.94 11.83 -7.07
CA LEU A 52 19.79 12.70 -7.29
C LEU A 52 19.09 12.36 -8.60
N GLU A 53 19.82 12.29 -9.71
CA GLU A 53 19.28 11.92 -11.02
C GLU A 53 18.57 10.56 -10.95
N LYS A 54 19.20 9.59 -10.28
CA LYS A 54 18.62 8.26 -10.09
C LYS A 54 17.33 8.28 -9.28
N ILE A 55 17.26 9.07 -8.21
CA ILE A 55 16.03 9.20 -7.41
C ILE A 55 14.95 9.94 -8.18
N GLN A 56 15.29 10.98 -8.93
CA GLN A 56 14.33 11.71 -9.77
C GLN A 56 13.73 10.81 -10.86
N LEU A 57 14.55 9.98 -11.51
CA LEU A 57 14.07 8.98 -12.48
C LEU A 57 13.14 7.96 -11.82
N ILE A 58 13.48 7.50 -10.61
CA ILE A 58 12.63 6.59 -9.84
C ILE A 58 11.31 7.28 -9.47
N LEU A 59 11.37 8.52 -8.96
CA LEU A 59 10.20 9.31 -8.59
C LEU A 59 9.27 9.49 -9.80
N GLN A 60 9.80 9.88 -10.96
CA GLN A 60 9.03 10.04 -12.19
C GLN A 60 8.32 8.74 -12.62
N GLU A 61 9.02 7.60 -12.55
CA GLU A 61 8.41 6.28 -12.83
C GLU A 61 7.25 5.97 -11.87
N PHE A 62 7.39 6.32 -10.59
CA PHE A 62 6.31 6.15 -9.62
C PHE A 62 5.17 7.15 -9.81
N GLU A 63 5.45 8.38 -10.23
CA GLU A 63 4.43 9.39 -10.55
C GLU A 63 3.56 8.92 -11.72
N ASP A 64 4.20 8.41 -12.78
CA ASP A 64 3.50 7.84 -13.94
C ASP A 64 2.64 6.63 -13.53
N ALA A 65 3.21 5.70 -12.76
CA ALA A 65 2.48 4.53 -12.27
C ALA A 65 1.32 4.92 -11.34
N PHE A 66 1.52 5.91 -10.47
CA PHE A 66 0.50 6.42 -9.57
C PHE A 66 -0.66 7.07 -10.32
N SER A 67 -0.35 7.87 -11.36
CA SER A 67 -1.37 8.49 -12.22
C SER A 67 -2.29 7.44 -12.88
N ILE A 68 -1.71 6.36 -13.40
CA ILE A 68 -2.47 5.23 -13.97
C ILE A 68 -3.32 4.55 -12.89
N LEU A 69 -2.74 4.31 -11.72
CA LEU A 69 -3.41 3.68 -10.58
C LEU A 69 -4.62 4.50 -10.12
N VAL A 70 -4.51 5.83 -10.05
CA VAL A 70 -5.61 6.75 -9.71
C VAL A 70 -6.74 6.65 -10.75
N ASP A 71 -6.44 6.62 -12.05
CA ASP A 71 -7.47 6.43 -13.10
C ASP A 71 -8.23 5.12 -12.91
N LYS A 72 -7.56 4.02 -12.52
CA LYS A 72 -8.23 2.74 -12.28
C LYS A 72 -9.04 2.74 -11.00
N ALA A 73 -8.50 3.31 -9.92
CA ALA A 73 -9.17 3.43 -8.65
C ALA A 73 -10.50 4.18 -8.78
N LEU A 74 -10.48 5.34 -9.45
CA LEU A 74 -11.67 6.16 -9.68
C LEU A 74 -12.77 5.44 -10.47
N LYS A 75 -12.43 4.44 -11.29
CA LYS A 75 -13.41 3.61 -12.02
C LYS A 75 -14.10 2.59 -11.11
N VAL A 76 -13.47 2.21 -10.00
CA VAL A 76 -14.05 1.35 -8.95
C VAL A 76 -14.82 2.20 -7.94
N GLU A 77 -14.21 3.26 -7.42
CA GLU A 77 -14.74 4.10 -6.33
C GLU A 77 -15.99 4.87 -6.76
N ASN A 78 -15.91 5.66 -7.84
CA ASN A 78 -16.98 6.59 -8.21
C ASN A 78 -18.37 5.93 -8.41
N PRO A 79 -18.50 4.78 -9.10
CA PRO A 79 -19.79 4.14 -9.26
C PRO A 79 -20.39 3.63 -7.93
N ILE A 80 -19.54 3.22 -6.99
CA ILE A 80 -19.92 2.73 -5.65
C ILE A 80 -20.31 3.93 -4.77
N ASP A 81 -19.37 4.85 -4.56
CA ASP A 81 -19.48 5.93 -3.58
C ASP A 81 -20.60 6.89 -3.95
N ARG A 82 -20.75 7.23 -5.24
CA ARG A 82 -21.87 8.07 -5.70
C ARG A 82 -23.22 7.43 -5.39
N ARG A 83 -23.35 6.11 -5.47
CA ARG A 83 -24.63 5.43 -5.21
C ARG A 83 -24.87 5.32 -3.71
N TYR A 84 -23.86 4.90 -2.98
CA TYR A 84 -23.90 4.79 -1.53
C TYR A 84 -24.23 6.14 -0.87
N ASN A 85 -23.58 7.22 -1.28
CA ASN A 85 -23.81 8.56 -0.72
C ASN A 85 -25.19 9.14 -1.05
N ASN A 86 -25.80 8.75 -2.19
CA ASN A 86 -27.11 9.27 -2.61
C ASN A 86 -28.29 8.47 -2.07
N SER A 87 -28.12 7.16 -1.84
CA SER A 87 -29.25 6.25 -1.61
C SER A 87 -28.96 5.15 -0.59
N GLY A 88 -27.87 5.27 0.16
CA GLY A 88 -27.46 4.28 1.15
C GLY A 88 -27.03 2.95 0.53
N MET A 89 -26.91 1.95 1.40
CA MET A 89 -26.54 0.59 1.01
C MET A 89 -27.61 -0.05 0.10
N GLU A 90 -28.87 0.25 0.39
CA GLU A 90 -30.04 -0.26 -0.33
C GLU A 90 -30.04 0.19 -1.78
N GLY A 91 -29.74 1.47 -2.07
CA GLY A 91 -29.67 1.95 -3.44
C GLY A 91 -28.55 1.33 -4.28
N LEU A 92 -27.42 0.96 -3.64
CA LEU A 92 -26.35 0.21 -4.30
C LEU A 92 -26.77 -1.24 -4.55
N ALA A 93 -27.40 -1.88 -3.56
CA ALA A 93 -27.94 -3.24 -3.69
C ALA A 93 -28.99 -3.33 -4.80
N ASP A 94 -29.91 -2.36 -4.90
CA ASP A 94 -30.89 -2.29 -5.98
C ASP A 94 -30.22 -2.16 -7.36
N LYS A 95 -29.11 -1.41 -7.44
CA LYS A 95 -28.36 -1.30 -8.69
C LYS A 95 -27.70 -2.63 -9.07
N ILE A 96 -27.08 -3.32 -8.12
CA ILE A 96 -26.48 -4.66 -8.30
C ILE A 96 -27.53 -5.69 -8.72
N LYS A 97 -28.72 -5.61 -8.13
CA LYS A 97 -29.85 -6.50 -8.42
C LYS A 97 -30.35 -6.36 -9.85
N ASN A 98 -30.55 -5.12 -10.29
CA ASN A 98 -31.27 -4.81 -11.53
C ASN A 98 -30.35 -4.58 -12.74
N ASP A 99 -29.04 -4.38 -12.54
CA ASP A 99 -28.08 -4.12 -13.61
C ASP A 99 -26.88 -5.08 -13.54
N THR A 100 -26.97 -6.16 -14.29
CA THR A 100 -25.90 -7.16 -14.39
C THR A 100 -24.63 -6.58 -15.03
N GLU A 101 -24.75 -5.62 -15.95
CA GLU A 101 -23.59 -5.00 -16.60
C GLU A 101 -22.83 -4.08 -15.64
N PHE A 102 -23.52 -3.41 -14.72
CA PHE A 102 -22.87 -2.68 -13.62
C PHE A 102 -21.95 -3.60 -12.81
N SER A 103 -22.45 -4.78 -12.42
CA SER A 103 -21.69 -5.74 -11.62
C SER A 103 -20.47 -6.29 -12.36
N LYS A 104 -20.63 -6.67 -13.64
CA LYS A 104 -19.52 -7.16 -14.48
C LYS A 104 -18.47 -6.09 -14.70
N LYS A 105 -18.89 -4.86 -14.98
CA LYS A 105 -17.97 -3.73 -15.18
C LYS A 105 -17.17 -3.46 -13.90
N LEU A 106 -17.83 -3.47 -12.75
CA LEU A 106 -17.17 -3.24 -11.47
C LEU A 106 -16.10 -4.30 -11.17
N GLN A 107 -16.40 -5.59 -11.41
CA GLN A 107 -15.40 -6.66 -11.30
C GLN A 107 -14.21 -6.44 -12.25
N ALA A 108 -14.49 -6.11 -13.51
CA ALA A 108 -13.44 -5.89 -14.49
C ALA A 108 -12.56 -4.67 -14.16
N ASP A 109 -13.15 -3.61 -13.62
CA ASP A 109 -12.41 -2.42 -13.20
C ASP A 109 -11.61 -2.66 -11.91
N LEU A 110 -12.14 -3.46 -10.98
CA LEU A 110 -11.40 -3.92 -9.79
C LEU A 110 -10.20 -4.80 -10.16
N GLU A 111 -10.36 -5.71 -11.12
CA GLU A 111 -9.27 -6.55 -11.60
C GLU A 111 -8.16 -5.73 -12.26
N LYS A 112 -8.52 -4.71 -13.06
CA LYS A 112 -7.53 -3.78 -13.61
C LYS A 112 -6.79 -3.05 -12.50
N PHE A 113 -7.51 -2.52 -11.50
CA PHE A 113 -6.87 -1.86 -10.36
C PHE A 113 -5.91 -2.79 -9.60
N ARG A 114 -6.31 -4.06 -9.37
CA ARG A 114 -5.47 -5.09 -8.77
C ARG A 114 -4.17 -5.31 -9.53
N LEU A 115 -4.22 -5.33 -10.86
CA LEU A 115 -3.03 -5.47 -11.70
C LEU A 115 -2.11 -4.24 -11.58
N GLU A 116 -2.67 -3.03 -11.56
CA GLU A 116 -1.87 -1.80 -11.44
C GLU A 116 -1.19 -1.67 -10.07
N ILE A 117 -1.89 -1.96 -8.97
CA ILE A 117 -1.26 -1.95 -7.63
C ILE A 117 -0.18 -3.03 -7.52
N GLY A 118 -0.38 -4.19 -8.16
CA GLY A 118 0.65 -5.23 -8.27
C GLY A 118 1.88 -4.74 -9.04
N SER A 119 1.68 -4.06 -10.17
CA SER A 119 2.77 -3.47 -10.95
C SER A 119 3.53 -2.39 -10.17
N PHE A 120 2.80 -1.52 -9.46
CA PHE A 120 3.38 -0.50 -8.58
C PHE A 120 4.25 -1.15 -7.48
N TYR A 121 3.71 -2.17 -6.81
CA TYR A 121 4.41 -2.91 -5.76
C TYR A 121 5.67 -3.62 -6.29
N GLU A 122 5.60 -4.28 -7.45
CA GLU A 122 6.79 -4.90 -8.04
C GLU A 122 7.86 -3.87 -8.41
N THR A 123 7.44 -2.71 -8.91
CA THR A 123 8.35 -1.63 -9.30
C THR A 123 9.13 -1.17 -8.09
N ILE A 124 8.48 -0.99 -6.93
CA ILE A 124 9.19 -0.60 -5.71
C ILE A 124 10.10 -1.66 -5.14
N GLN A 125 9.69 -2.92 -5.22
CA GLN A 125 10.57 -4.03 -4.85
C GLN A 125 11.82 -4.09 -5.73
N LYS A 126 11.74 -3.73 -7.01
CA LYS A 126 12.90 -3.63 -7.91
C LYS A 126 13.76 -2.40 -7.57
N ARG A 127 13.13 -1.24 -7.35
CA ARG A 127 13.86 0.02 -7.10
C ARG A 127 14.51 0.08 -5.72
N ARG A 128 14.12 -0.75 -4.74
CA ARG A 128 14.77 -0.83 -3.41
C ARG A 128 16.28 -1.04 -3.49
N TYR A 129 16.77 -1.84 -4.44
CA TYR A 129 18.21 -2.10 -4.64
C TYR A 129 18.98 -0.86 -5.10
N SER A 130 18.27 0.10 -5.66
CA SER A 130 18.80 1.40 -6.06
C SER A 130 18.61 2.48 -5.01
N LEU A 131 17.53 2.42 -4.24
CA LEU A 131 17.19 3.38 -3.19
C LEU A 131 18.01 3.17 -1.92
N ILE A 132 18.17 1.92 -1.45
CA ILE A 132 18.85 1.60 -0.18
C ILE A 132 20.27 2.19 -0.11
N PRO A 133 21.13 2.08 -1.14
CA PRO A 133 22.47 2.67 -1.08
C PRO A 133 22.46 4.19 -0.94
N VAL A 134 21.44 4.86 -1.47
CA VAL A 134 21.30 6.32 -1.34
C VAL A 134 20.73 6.71 0.02
N ILE A 135 19.86 5.90 0.59
CA ILE A 135 19.36 6.10 1.95
C ILE A 135 20.48 5.87 2.97
N ASP A 136 21.36 4.88 2.75
CA ASP A 136 22.47 4.55 3.65
C ASP A 136 23.53 5.68 3.75
N SER A 137 23.54 6.63 2.80
CA SER A 137 24.42 7.81 2.85
C SER A 137 23.85 8.99 3.66
N LEU A 138 22.60 8.90 4.14
CA LEU A 138 21.98 9.93 4.98
C LEU A 138 22.44 9.85 6.44
N SER A 139 22.42 10.99 7.12
CA SER A 139 22.74 11.09 8.56
C SER A 139 21.73 10.35 9.46
N ASP A 140 20.47 10.22 9.05
CA ASP A 140 19.39 9.52 9.76
C ASP A 140 18.90 8.24 9.04
N LYS A 141 19.81 7.59 8.31
CA LYS A 141 19.57 6.42 7.46
C LYS A 141 18.69 5.32 8.05
N GLN A 142 18.83 4.99 9.33
CA GLN A 142 18.05 3.89 9.93
C GLN A 142 16.56 4.22 9.98
N ASN A 143 16.21 5.47 10.31
CA ASN A 143 14.82 5.91 10.33
C ASN A 143 14.27 5.98 8.90
N ALA A 144 15.05 6.51 7.96
CA ALA A 144 14.67 6.58 6.55
C ALA A 144 14.43 5.19 5.92
N LEU A 145 15.30 4.21 6.22
CA LEU A 145 15.13 2.81 5.79
C LEU A 145 13.89 2.18 6.39
N ASN A 146 13.62 2.42 7.67
CA ASN A 146 12.44 1.88 8.35
C ASN A 146 11.15 2.41 7.72
N LEU A 147 11.07 3.73 7.45
CA LEU A 147 9.90 4.36 6.84
C LEU A 147 9.64 3.81 5.43
N ILE A 148 10.65 3.77 4.56
CA ILE A 148 10.46 3.26 3.19
C ILE A 148 10.13 1.76 3.18
N SER A 149 10.72 0.98 4.10
CA SER A 149 10.42 -0.45 4.23
C SER A 149 9.00 -0.69 4.74
N GLN A 150 8.50 0.18 5.61
CA GLN A 150 7.12 0.16 6.10
C GLN A 150 6.14 0.42 4.96
N ASP A 151 6.33 1.47 4.17
CA ASP A 151 5.45 1.76 3.01
C ASP A 151 5.43 0.60 2.01
N ILE A 152 6.59 0.03 1.69
CA ILE A 152 6.68 -1.13 0.79
C ILE A 152 5.85 -2.30 1.34
N ARG A 153 5.91 -2.55 2.65
CA ARG A 153 5.12 -3.59 3.31
C ARG A 153 3.63 -3.26 3.26
N GLU A 154 3.23 -2.04 3.59
CA GLU A 154 1.83 -1.58 3.60
C GLU A 154 1.20 -1.66 2.20
N ILE A 155 1.91 -1.23 1.16
CA ILE A 155 1.47 -1.39 -0.24
C ILE A 155 1.32 -2.88 -0.59
N GLY A 156 2.26 -3.74 -0.14
CA GLY A 156 2.19 -5.18 -0.35
C GLY A 156 0.99 -5.82 0.36
N GLU A 157 0.70 -5.39 1.58
CA GLU A 157 -0.48 -5.81 2.35
C GLU A 157 -1.77 -5.38 1.64
N MET A 158 -1.83 -4.16 1.10
CA MET A 158 -2.98 -3.68 0.31
C MET A 158 -3.15 -4.48 -0.99
N HIS A 159 -2.08 -4.75 -1.73
CA HIS A 159 -2.12 -5.59 -2.92
C HIS A 159 -2.73 -6.98 -2.60
N ASN A 160 -2.31 -7.60 -1.50
CA ASN A 160 -2.85 -8.89 -1.08
C ASN A 160 -4.32 -8.78 -0.67
N ARG A 161 -4.67 -7.77 0.14
CA ARG A 161 -6.04 -7.58 0.65
C ARG A 161 -7.06 -7.31 -0.47
N ILE A 162 -6.69 -6.53 -1.47
CA ILE A 162 -7.51 -6.28 -2.67
C ILE A 162 -7.58 -7.54 -3.54
N GLY A 163 -6.45 -8.22 -3.71
CA GLY A 163 -6.33 -9.38 -4.60
C GLY A 163 -6.99 -10.64 -4.06
N SER A 164 -6.44 -11.23 -2.99
CA SER A 164 -6.95 -12.49 -2.43
C SER A 164 -8.22 -12.29 -1.60
N GLY A 165 -8.38 -11.13 -0.96
CA GLY A 165 -9.56 -10.81 -0.15
C GLY A 165 -10.77 -10.35 -0.98
N TRP A 166 -10.85 -9.07 -1.32
CA TRP A 166 -12.10 -8.50 -1.84
C TRP A 166 -12.49 -8.92 -3.25
N SER A 167 -11.54 -8.97 -4.18
CA SER A 167 -11.83 -9.37 -5.56
C SER A 167 -12.37 -10.80 -5.62
N THR A 168 -11.70 -11.72 -4.95
CA THR A 168 -12.13 -13.13 -4.87
C THR A 168 -13.47 -13.27 -4.14
N LEU A 169 -13.66 -12.59 -2.99
CA LEU A 169 -14.93 -12.61 -2.26
C LEU A 169 -16.11 -12.12 -3.11
N LEU A 170 -15.93 -11.05 -3.89
CA LEU A 170 -16.96 -10.57 -4.80
C LEU A 170 -17.34 -11.66 -5.80
N VAL A 171 -16.35 -12.30 -6.45
CA VAL A 171 -16.59 -13.40 -7.39
C VAL A 171 -17.34 -14.55 -6.72
N GLU A 172 -16.96 -14.92 -5.50
CA GLU A 172 -17.64 -15.98 -4.74
C GLU A 172 -19.09 -15.60 -4.38
N LEU A 173 -19.36 -14.36 -4.00
CA LEU A 173 -20.72 -13.89 -3.74
C LEU A 173 -21.58 -13.88 -5.00
N PHE A 174 -21.02 -13.53 -6.16
CA PHE A 174 -21.75 -13.64 -7.43
C PHE A 174 -22.02 -15.09 -7.81
N ASN A 175 -21.07 -16.00 -7.55
CA ASN A 175 -21.27 -17.44 -7.74
C ASN A 175 -22.34 -17.99 -6.79
N LEU A 176 -22.35 -17.55 -5.53
CA LEU A 176 -23.39 -17.89 -4.56
C LEU A 176 -24.76 -17.38 -5.01
N LYS A 177 -24.84 -16.13 -5.48
CA LYS A 177 -26.08 -15.56 -6.07
C LYS A 177 -26.56 -16.41 -7.24
N LYS A 178 -25.66 -16.81 -8.15
CA LYS A 178 -26.00 -17.65 -9.30
C LYS A 178 -26.51 -19.03 -8.87
N ALA A 179 -25.82 -19.69 -7.94
CA ALA A 179 -26.24 -20.98 -7.39
C ALA A 179 -27.62 -20.88 -6.72
N PHE A 180 -27.84 -19.81 -5.93
CA PHE A 180 -29.11 -19.54 -5.27
C PHE A 180 -30.25 -19.32 -6.27
N LEU A 181 -30.04 -18.55 -7.33
CA LEU A 181 -31.05 -18.34 -8.38
C LEU A 181 -31.37 -19.64 -9.13
N SER A 182 -30.36 -20.47 -9.42
CA SER A 182 -30.57 -21.80 -9.99
C SER A 182 -31.39 -22.70 -9.07
N PHE A 183 -31.07 -22.72 -7.77
CA PHE A 183 -31.86 -23.41 -6.75
C PHE A 183 -33.32 -22.96 -6.76
N CYS A 184 -33.57 -21.64 -6.80
CA CYS A 184 -34.93 -21.08 -6.81
C CYS A 184 -35.73 -21.53 -8.05
N ILE A 185 -35.09 -21.55 -9.22
CA ILE A 185 -35.72 -22.01 -10.47
C ILE A 185 -36.03 -23.51 -10.40
N THR A 186 -35.07 -24.33 -9.98
CA THR A 186 -35.23 -25.79 -9.96
C THR A 186 -36.27 -26.26 -8.94
N ASN A 187 -36.38 -25.57 -7.80
CA ASN A 187 -37.27 -25.96 -6.71
C ASN A 187 -38.58 -25.14 -6.68
N GLU A 188 -38.84 -24.34 -7.71
CA GLU A 188 -40.02 -23.46 -7.82
C GLU A 188 -40.21 -22.55 -6.59
N VAL A 189 -39.11 -22.12 -5.98
CA VAL A 189 -39.11 -21.22 -4.82
C VAL A 189 -39.24 -19.79 -5.33
N PHE A 190 -40.42 -19.20 -5.18
CA PHE A 190 -40.66 -17.82 -5.56
C PHE A 190 -40.19 -16.87 -4.47
N VAL A 191 -39.17 -16.06 -4.78
CA VAL A 191 -38.68 -14.98 -3.92
C VAL A 191 -39.65 -13.79 -3.99
N VAL A 192 -40.87 -13.94 -3.48
CA VAL A 192 -41.85 -12.85 -3.40
C VAL A 192 -42.45 -12.82 -2.00
N GLY A 193 -42.05 -11.80 -1.23
CA GLY A 193 -42.79 -11.24 -0.11
C GLY A 193 -43.39 -12.23 0.90
N GLU A 194 -42.60 -12.53 1.94
CA GLU A 194 -43.10 -12.91 3.27
C GLU A 194 -43.72 -14.31 3.43
N LYS A 195 -42.88 -15.34 3.36
CA LYS A 195 -42.59 -16.33 4.42
C LYS A 195 -42.03 -17.58 3.78
N PHE A 196 -40.76 -17.85 4.03
CA PHE A 196 -40.17 -19.15 3.76
C PHE A 196 -40.76 -20.14 4.74
N ASP A 197 -41.19 -21.30 4.24
CA ASP A 197 -41.50 -22.38 5.14
C ASP A 197 -40.18 -23.02 5.64
N ASN A 198 -40.24 -23.74 6.76
CA ASN A 198 -39.07 -24.46 7.28
C ASN A 198 -38.55 -25.52 6.29
N SER A 199 -39.37 -25.95 5.32
CA SER A 199 -38.99 -26.92 4.31
C SER A 199 -38.07 -26.31 3.25
N ASP A 200 -38.24 -25.05 2.89
CA ASP A 200 -37.41 -24.32 1.93
C ASP A 200 -36.02 -24.06 2.49
N ILE A 201 -35.93 -23.74 3.79
CA ILE A 201 -34.64 -23.63 4.49
C ILE A 201 -33.93 -24.99 4.49
N GLN A 202 -34.64 -26.09 4.77
CA GLN A 202 -34.06 -27.43 4.74
C GLN A 202 -33.60 -27.83 3.32
N LYS A 203 -34.39 -27.56 2.29
CA LYS A 203 -34.01 -27.80 0.89
C LYS A 203 -32.76 -27.00 0.52
N LEU A 204 -32.71 -25.72 0.88
CA LEU A 204 -31.55 -24.86 0.61
C LEU A 204 -30.29 -25.34 1.35
N CYS A 205 -30.42 -25.76 2.62
CA CYS A 205 -29.30 -26.30 3.39
C CYS A 205 -28.75 -27.61 2.80
N ASN A 206 -29.61 -28.38 2.11
CA ASN A 206 -29.25 -29.63 1.47
C ASN A 206 -28.80 -29.46 0.01
N ASP A 207 -28.98 -28.28 -0.59
CA ASP A 207 -28.50 -28.00 -1.94
C ASP A 207 -26.96 -27.96 -1.95
N GLU A 208 -26.35 -28.92 -2.63
CA GLU A 208 -24.90 -29.07 -2.63
C GLU A 208 -24.20 -27.86 -3.25
N SER A 209 -24.80 -27.25 -4.27
CA SER A 209 -24.19 -26.14 -5.01
C SER A 209 -24.14 -24.86 -4.17
N VAL A 210 -25.26 -24.52 -3.52
CA VAL A 210 -25.35 -23.37 -2.61
C VAL A 210 -24.48 -23.61 -1.39
N ARG A 211 -24.56 -24.80 -0.78
CA ARG A 211 -23.76 -25.13 0.40
C ARG A 211 -22.27 -25.04 0.09
N LYS A 212 -21.80 -25.61 -1.02
CA LYS A 212 -20.38 -25.55 -1.41
C LYS A 212 -19.91 -24.11 -1.61
N ALA A 213 -20.71 -23.27 -2.26
CA ALA A 213 -20.39 -21.85 -2.45
C ALA A 213 -20.34 -21.10 -1.10
N ALA A 214 -21.31 -21.32 -0.22
CA ALA A 214 -21.33 -20.70 1.11
C ALA A 214 -20.17 -21.14 2.00
N LEU A 215 -19.81 -22.43 1.99
CA LEU A 215 -18.68 -22.96 2.75
C LEU A 215 -17.34 -22.40 2.24
N GLY A 216 -17.18 -22.21 0.93
CA GLY A 216 -15.99 -21.56 0.35
C GLY A 216 -15.72 -20.20 0.98
N ILE A 217 -16.78 -19.39 1.11
CA ILE A 217 -16.71 -18.06 1.72
C ILE A 217 -16.33 -18.13 3.21
N PHE A 218 -16.88 -19.07 3.98
CA PHE A 218 -16.62 -19.10 5.43
C PHE A 218 -15.31 -19.78 5.84
N PHE A 219 -14.74 -20.65 5.00
CA PHE A 219 -13.47 -21.31 5.28
C PHE A 219 -12.24 -20.52 4.82
N ASP A 220 -12.42 -19.48 4.03
CA ASP A 220 -11.32 -18.62 3.64
C ASP A 220 -11.06 -17.54 4.71
N ILE A 221 -9.84 -17.55 5.26
CA ILE A 221 -9.41 -16.60 6.28
C ILE A 221 -9.28 -15.18 5.73
N ASP A 222 -9.03 -15.02 4.43
CA ASP A 222 -8.87 -13.71 3.80
C ASP A 222 -10.19 -12.92 3.82
N TYR A 223 -11.33 -13.61 3.96
CA TYR A 223 -12.66 -12.99 4.05
C TYR A 223 -13.08 -12.69 5.48
N TRP A 224 -12.26 -13.02 6.49
CA TRP A 224 -12.59 -12.88 7.91
C TRP A 224 -13.10 -11.48 8.29
N SER A 225 -12.50 -10.44 7.72
CA SER A 225 -12.88 -9.05 7.98
C SER A 225 -14.36 -8.75 7.71
N TRP A 226 -14.98 -9.53 6.82
CA TRP A 226 -16.41 -9.51 6.49
C TRP A 226 -17.18 -10.65 7.16
N THR A 227 -16.70 -11.90 7.11
CA THR A 227 -17.44 -13.06 7.62
C THR A 227 -17.64 -13.04 9.14
N LYS A 228 -16.77 -12.36 9.91
CA LYS A 228 -16.98 -12.15 11.35
C LYS A 228 -18.26 -11.38 11.69
N SER A 229 -18.81 -10.61 10.75
CA SER A 229 -20.08 -9.87 10.96
C SER A 229 -21.30 -10.77 11.16
N PHE A 230 -21.17 -12.07 10.91
CA PHE A 230 -22.23 -13.06 11.10
C PHE A 230 -22.29 -13.63 12.53
N ILE A 231 -21.39 -13.21 13.44
CA ILE A 231 -21.30 -13.66 14.84
C ILE A 231 -21.08 -12.47 15.79
N SER A 232 -21.22 -12.73 17.09
CA SER A 232 -20.90 -11.77 18.16
C SER A 232 -19.38 -11.65 18.37
N GLU A 233 -18.95 -10.48 18.87
CA GLU A 233 -17.53 -10.17 19.06
C GLU A 233 -16.81 -11.13 20.01
N GLU A 234 -17.51 -11.65 21.01
CA GLU A 234 -16.99 -12.62 21.99
C GLU A 234 -16.51 -13.94 21.35
N HIS A 235 -16.97 -14.24 20.14
CA HIS A 235 -16.62 -15.45 19.40
C HIS A 235 -15.57 -15.21 18.30
N HIS A 236 -15.13 -13.97 18.10
CA HIS A 236 -14.22 -13.62 17.01
C HIS A 236 -12.89 -14.39 17.08
N ASP A 237 -12.21 -14.38 18.22
CA ASP A 237 -10.88 -14.98 18.34
C ASP A 237 -10.93 -16.50 18.14
N LEU A 238 -11.90 -17.15 18.79
CA LEU A 238 -12.12 -18.59 18.67
C LEU A 238 -12.33 -19.01 17.21
N MET A 239 -13.20 -18.29 16.49
CA MET A 239 -13.52 -18.62 15.09
C MET A 239 -12.40 -18.26 14.13
N HIS A 240 -11.72 -17.13 14.35
CA HIS A 240 -10.55 -16.76 13.56
C HIS A 240 -9.47 -17.84 13.62
N ASP A 241 -9.13 -18.30 14.82
CA ASP A 241 -8.13 -19.35 15.00
C ASP A 241 -8.58 -20.70 14.45
N ALA A 242 -9.87 -21.03 14.60
CA ALA A 242 -10.42 -22.26 14.04
C ALA A 242 -10.40 -22.29 12.51
N ILE A 243 -10.75 -21.18 11.85
CA ILE A 243 -10.68 -21.06 10.37
C ILE A 243 -9.23 -21.11 9.91
N LYS A 244 -8.36 -20.30 10.52
CA LYS A 244 -6.93 -20.23 10.17
C LYS A 244 -6.22 -21.58 10.29
N ASN A 245 -6.53 -22.36 11.34
CA ASN A 245 -5.92 -23.67 11.57
C ASN A 245 -6.70 -24.82 10.91
N ARG A 246 -7.82 -24.55 10.24
CA ARG A 246 -8.72 -25.55 9.64
C ARG A 246 -9.28 -26.56 10.65
N THR A 247 -9.54 -26.11 11.88
CA THR A 247 -10.03 -26.92 13.01
C THR A 247 -11.48 -26.60 13.40
N VAL A 248 -12.21 -25.86 12.56
CA VAL A 248 -13.62 -25.46 12.78
C VAL A 248 -14.52 -26.62 13.19
N LEU A 249 -14.29 -27.82 12.65
CA LEU A 249 -15.11 -29.00 12.89
C LEU A 249 -14.64 -29.85 14.08
N ASP A 250 -13.49 -29.51 14.69
CA ASP A 250 -12.84 -30.33 15.72
C ASP A 250 -13.42 -30.06 17.13
N ASN A 251 -13.89 -28.84 17.36
CA ASN A 251 -14.55 -28.44 18.61
C ASN A 251 -16.06 -28.26 18.39
N GLN A 252 -16.86 -28.80 19.30
CA GLN A 252 -18.31 -28.65 19.29
C GLN A 252 -18.75 -27.17 19.34
N GLU A 253 -18.08 -26.34 20.12
CA GLU A 253 -18.41 -24.91 20.23
C GLU A 253 -18.18 -24.17 18.90
N SER A 254 -17.00 -24.34 18.30
CA SER A 254 -16.66 -23.75 17.00
C SER A 254 -17.61 -24.24 15.90
N LYS A 255 -17.99 -25.51 15.92
CA LYS A 255 -18.96 -26.09 14.98
C LYS A 255 -20.36 -25.47 15.14
N GLU A 256 -20.81 -25.25 16.36
CA GLU A 256 -22.10 -24.60 16.64
C GLU A 256 -22.12 -23.15 16.15
N ILE A 257 -21.04 -22.40 16.41
CA ILE A 257 -20.90 -21.01 15.95
C ILE A 257 -20.87 -20.97 14.41
N PHE A 258 -20.10 -21.86 13.78
CA PHE A 258 -20.03 -21.96 12.32
C PHE A 258 -21.40 -22.28 11.69
N ASN A 259 -22.17 -23.20 12.30
CA ASN A 259 -23.51 -23.50 11.81
C ASN A 259 -24.44 -22.28 11.91
N LYS A 260 -24.31 -21.45 12.96
CA LYS A 260 -25.06 -20.18 13.06
C LYS A 260 -24.67 -19.20 11.94
N MET A 261 -23.37 -19.08 11.62
CA MET A 261 -22.89 -18.26 10.50
C MET A 261 -23.52 -18.70 9.18
N LEU A 262 -23.46 -20.01 8.90
CA LEU A 262 -24.01 -20.59 7.70
C LEU A 262 -25.53 -20.36 7.60
N LEU A 263 -26.27 -20.65 8.67
CA LEU A 263 -27.72 -20.42 8.71
C LEU A 263 -28.08 -18.95 8.53
N SER A 264 -27.31 -18.03 9.09
CA SER A 264 -27.52 -16.58 8.93
C SER A 264 -27.32 -16.13 7.47
N LEU A 265 -26.26 -16.61 6.80
CA LEU A 265 -26.04 -16.35 5.38
C LEU A 265 -27.17 -16.91 4.52
N LEU A 266 -27.52 -18.19 4.69
CA LEU A 266 -28.55 -18.87 3.91
C LEU A 266 -29.94 -18.25 4.12
N SER A 267 -30.29 -17.88 5.35
CA SER A 267 -31.52 -17.15 5.65
C SER A 267 -31.52 -15.75 5.01
N GLY A 268 -30.34 -15.11 4.93
CA GLY A 268 -30.13 -13.88 4.19
C GLY A 268 -30.41 -14.02 2.70
N LEU A 269 -30.00 -15.12 2.07
CA LEU A 269 -30.28 -15.39 0.65
C LEU A 269 -31.80 -15.41 0.39
N LEU A 270 -32.53 -16.15 1.22
CA LEU A 270 -33.98 -16.27 1.13
C LEU A 270 -34.65 -14.89 1.32
N THR A 271 -34.21 -14.11 2.29
CA THR A 271 -34.75 -12.75 2.52
C THR A 271 -34.24 -11.69 1.54
N SER A 272 -33.73 -12.07 0.36
CA SER A 272 -33.22 -11.18 -0.69
C SER A 272 -32.06 -10.27 -0.27
N LYS A 273 -31.28 -10.66 0.75
CA LYS A 273 -30.14 -9.88 1.23
C LYS A 273 -28.85 -10.14 0.46
N ILE A 274 -28.83 -11.06 -0.51
CA ILE A 274 -27.59 -11.34 -1.28
C ILE A 274 -27.05 -10.10 -1.99
N ASP A 275 -27.92 -9.24 -2.52
CA ASP A 275 -27.52 -7.99 -3.16
C ASP A 275 -26.97 -6.98 -2.13
N LEU A 276 -27.51 -6.97 -0.91
CA LEU A 276 -26.98 -6.18 0.21
C LEU A 276 -25.59 -6.67 0.64
N TYR A 277 -25.37 -7.98 0.68
CA TYR A 277 -24.05 -8.55 0.99
C TYR A 277 -23.01 -8.17 -0.08
N ILE A 278 -23.36 -8.25 -1.36
CA ILE A 278 -22.49 -7.78 -2.45
C ILE A 278 -22.23 -6.28 -2.31
N ALA A 279 -23.27 -5.46 -2.03
CA ALA A 279 -23.11 -4.03 -1.83
C ALA A 279 -22.17 -3.69 -0.66
N GLN A 280 -22.29 -4.40 0.48
CA GLN A 280 -21.40 -4.25 1.63
C GLN A 280 -19.94 -4.52 1.27
N VAL A 281 -19.69 -5.59 0.52
CA VAL A 281 -18.33 -5.91 0.05
C VAL A 281 -17.84 -4.83 -0.90
N CYS A 282 -18.63 -4.38 -1.86
CA CYS A 282 -18.26 -3.29 -2.76
C CYS A 282 -17.84 -2.01 -2.00
N VAL A 283 -18.60 -1.59 -0.99
CA VAL A 283 -18.26 -0.40 -0.19
C VAL A 283 -16.93 -0.58 0.54
N ARG A 284 -16.67 -1.77 1.10
CA ARG A 284 -15.39 -2.08 1.74
C ARG A 284 -14.24 -2.11 0.74
N THR A 285 -14.46 -2.67 -0.44
CA THR A 285 -13.50 -2.63 -1.54
C THR A 285 -13.16 -1.20 -1.93
N SER A 286 -14.15 -0.31 -2.06
CA SER A 286 -13.94 1.11 -2.35
C SER A 286 -13.03 1.77 -1.31
N GLY A 287 -13.29 1.52 -0.02
CA GLY A 287 -12.45 2.03 1.07
C GLY A 287 -10.99 1.52 0.99
N ASP A 288 -10.78 0.24 0.69
CA ASP A 288 -9.43 -0.32 0.57
C ASP A 288 -8.69 0.14 -0.70
N VAL A 289 -9.42 0.42 -1.79
CA VAL A 289 -8.85 1.05 -3.00
C VAL A 289 -8.36 2.47 -2.68
N GLN A 290 -9.10 3.23 -1.87
CA GLN A 290 -8.69 4.55 -1.40
C GLN A 290 -7.47 4.48 -0.50
N LEU A 291 -7.45 3.53 0.45
CA LEU A 291 -6.30 3.31 1.33
C LEU A 291 -5.06 2.92 0.51
N ALA A 292 -5.19 2.01 -0.45
CA ALA A 292 -4.10 1.64 -1.35
C ALA A 292 -3.51 2.85 -2.10
N ARG A 293 -4.38 3.75 -2.60
CA ARG A 293 -3.93 5.01 -3.21
C ARG A 293 -3.17 5.89 -2.22
N GLN A 294 -3.63 5.99 -0.98
CA GLN A 294 -2.95 6.77 0.06
C GLN A 294 -1.56 6.21 0.34
N GLU A 295 -1.41 4.89 0.49
CA GLU A 295 -0.09 4.27 0.71
C GLU A 295 0.85 4.45 -0.51
N CYS A 296 0.32 4.32 -1.73
CA CYS A 296 1.08 4.59 -2.95
C CYS A 296 1.46 6.08 -3.10
N LYS A 297 0.67 7.01 -2.55
CA LYS A 297 1.05 8.42 -2.50
C LYS A 297 2.11 8.69 -1.44
N ASP A 298 2.01 8.01 -0.31
CA ASP A 298 2.92 8.23 0.81
C ASP A 298 4.38 7.95 0.39
N ILE A 299 4.60 6.89 -0.39
CA ILE A 299 5.94 6.64 -0.93
C ILE A 299 6.43 7.76 -1.87
N LEU A 300 5.56 8.39 -2.67
CA LEU A 300 5.92 9.53 -3.52
C LEU A 300 6.35 10.75 -2.69
N ILE A 301 5.62 11.01 -1.60
CA ILE A 301 5.93 12.07 -0.65
C ILE A 301 7.31 11.82 -0.04
N LYS A 302 7.59 10.59 0.40
CA LYS A 302 8.89 10.21 0.98
C LYS A 302 10.03 10.30 -0.04
N LEU A 303 9.86 9.83 -1.28
CA LEU A 303 10.84 10.00 -2.35
C LEU A 303 11.09 11.48 -2.72
N SER A 304 10.06 12.30 -2.66
CA SER A 304 10.16 13.76 -2.85
C SER A 304 10.94 14.42 -1.70
N ALA A 305 10.68 14.02 -0.46
CA ALA A 305 11.44 14.47 0.71
C ALA A 305 12.91 14.04 0.63
N LEU A 306 13.19 12.84 0.10
CA LEU A 306 14.54 12.33 -0.10
C LEU A 306 15.29 13.18 -1.13
N THR A 307 14.62 13.52 -2.23
CA THR A 307 15.12 14.45 -3.25
C THR A 307 15.46 15.82 -2.64
N HIS A 308 14.57 16.37 -1.81
CA HIS A 308 14.80 17.63 -1.10
C HIS A 308 16.02 17.57 -0.17
N LYS A 309 16.12 16.51 0.64
CA LYS A 309 17.22 16.31 1.58
C LYS A 309 18.57 16.22 0.85
N ILE A 310 18.60 15.49 -0.26
CA ILE A 310 19.78 15.40 -1.13
C ILE A 310 20.10 16.76 -1.75
N LEU A 311 19.13 17.58 -2.15
CA LEU A 311 19.37 18.92 -2.73
C LEU A 311 19.83 19.97 -1.71
N LYS A 312 19.29 19.96 -0.50
CA LYS A 312 19.56 21.00 0.52
C LYS A 312 20.96 20.88 1.14
N ASN A 313 21.57 19.69 1.12
CA ASN A 313 22.90 19.42 1.68
C ASN A 313 23.08 19.87 3.14
N ASP A 314 22.00 19.86 3.90
CA ASP A 314 21.99 20.35 5.26
C ASP A 314 21.75 19.18 6.20
N ASP A 315 22.74 18.87 7.03
CA ASP A 315 22.63 17.84 8.07
C ASP A 315 21.73 18.26 9.23
N GLN A 316 21.30 19.52 9.31
CA GLN A 316 20.52 20.03 10.45
C GLN A 316 19.04 19.62 10.43
N SER A 317 18.39 19.56 9.26
CA SER A 317 16.96 19.19 9.17
C SER A 317 16.79 17.68 9.01
N LEU A 318 16.08 17.01 9.91
CA LEU A 318 15.86 15.56 9.83
C LEU A 318 14.98 15.19 8.63
N TYR A 319 15.19 14.02 8.02
CA TYR A 319 14.36 13.53 6.91
C TYR A 319 12.87 13.46 7.30
N THR A 320 12.59 13.07 8.55
CA THR A 320 11.25 13.00 9.13
C THR A 320 10.55 14.35 9.20
N GLU A 321 11.30 15.45 9.42
CA GLU A 321 10.72 16.80 9.46
C GLU A 321 10.26 17.23 8.07
N VAL A 322 11.05 16.90 7.04
CA VAL A 322 10.69 17.19 5.63
C VAL A 322 9.49 16.36 5.20
N ILE A 323 9.43 15.08 5.58
CA ILE A 323 8.25 14.24 5.34
C ILE A 323 7.00 14.87 5.95
N SER A 324 7.03 15.20 7.25
CA SER A 324 5.87 15.76 7.95
C SER A 324 5.39 17.07 7.32
N GLN A 325 6.33 17.91 6.86
CA GLN A 325 6.00 19.12 6.10
C GLN A 325 5.28 18.78 4.79
N TYR A 326 5.78 17.80 4.03
CA TYR A 326 5.22 17.43 2.74
C TYR A 326 3.88 16.67 2.84
N GLU A 327 3.66 15.92 3.92
CA GLU A 327 2.38 15.26 4.24
C GLU A 327 1.26 16.27 4.54
N SER A 328 1.60 17.48 4.98
CA SER A 328 0.63 18.51 5.32
C SER A 328 -0.18 18.97 4.09
N ASP A 329 -1.42 19.42 4.34
CA ASP A 329 -2.31 19.97 3.30
C ASP A 329 -1.77 21.22 2.60
N GLN A 330 -0.78 21.90 3.20
CA GLN A 330 -0.10 23.03 2.58
C GLN A 330 0.76 22.59 1.38
N TYR A 331 1.20 21.33 1.36
CA TYR A 331 2.07 20.77 0.32
C TYR A 331 1.31 19.68 -0.45
N PHE A 332 1.62 18.40 -0.20
CA PHE A 332 1.02 17.30 -0.96
C PHE A 332 -0.22 16.72 -0.29
N GLY A 333 -0.48 16.98 1.00
CA GLY A 333 -1.67 16.56 1.73
C GLY A 333 -1.96 15.06 1.64
N ARG A 334 -1.35 14.24 2.51
CA ARG A 334 -1.47 12.76 2.49
C ARG A 334 -2.92 12.30 2.32
N ASP A 335 -3.83 12.90 3.09
CA ASP A 335 -5.24 12.48 3.18
C ASP A 335 -6.22 13.30 2.31
N SER A 336 -5.84 14.48 1.81
CA SER A 336 -6.78 15.45 1.23
C SER A 336 -6.71 15.62 -0.29
N SER A 337 -5.51 15.46 -0.89
CA SER A 337 -5.25 15.94 -2.26
C SER A 337 -5.38 14.87 -3.35
N ILE A 338 -5.90 13.68 -3.01
CA ILE A 338 -6.29 12.66 -3.99
C ILE A 338 -7.82 12.62 -4.02
N ARG A 339 -8.44 13.50 -4.82
CA ARG A 339 -9.87 13.42 -5.15
C ARG A 339 -10.04 13.00 -6.59
#